data_AF-A0A7R9XQL4-F1
#
_entry.id   AF-A0A7R9XQL4-F1
#
_cell.length_a   1.000
_cell.length_b   1.000
_cell.length_c   1.000
_cell.angle_alpha   90.00
_cell.angle_beta   90.00
_cell.angle_gamma   90.00
#
_symmetry.space_group_name_H-M   'P 1'
#
loop_
_entity.id
_entity.type
_entity.pdbx_description
1 polymer ?
#
loop_
_entity_poly.entity_id
_entity_poly.type
_entity_poly.pdbx_seq_one_letter_code
_entity_poly.pdbx_strand_id
1 'polypeptide(L)'
;MKARARELEEELVTATAATAKAVEETAAHEETRARLAAAKAEASRAEEEKRQAVEAREAIETDVLLEKVQEKVAIPGSGKTKRVPTDTGAKEVEEVFGEKAMSDVAEVAKVVGKNKARMGEGDEATMDDEESKEIADGADEGSAAKIDNSSKDIADVRVKIATDSATNSDPLLKNLAQSSVKAMSEVSMTCNGKENTELWGGVVKDGNANKQPDAAACCDSCAKMNANGANRCSVWVYSASSKACWLKFDENPAAAKPANEGPGVPWTSGWFDLPKNTIAPKYESATGKTDLPKCLHVVMTSNGNVYMNWQSRVMYSSYLRHAAEDGSIMKAFTRILHKGREDELMHEIPTMRFNPVQAKCDGWCDYPVADRSKAVEQWLETADSERCSHVVMVETDHIIVKSPSPEILMPRGQAMGFKFGYMNPQQPRLKKMYPEYFADGKKMPPTGNAPSVVNTVDLRKIAPLWARFVNETESP
;
A
#
# COMPACT_ATOMS: atom_id res chain seq x y z
N MET A 1 0.93 20.30 64.47
CA MET A 1 2.34 20.58 64.11
C MET A 1 3.19 19.31 64.17
N LYS A 2 3.45 18.70 65.33
CA LYS A 2 4.31 17.49 65.42
C LYS A 2 3.78 16.23 64.69
N ALA A 3 2.46 16.01 64.65
CA ALA A 3 1.88 14.86 63.95
C ALA A 3 2.02 14.97 62.42
N ARG A 4 1.77 16.17 61.87
CA ARG A 4 1.89 16.46 60.44
C ARG A 4 3.34 16.43 59.94
N ALA A 5 4.30 16.78 60.79
CA ALA A 5 5.73 16.64 60.46
C ALA A 5 6.14 15.18 60.31
N ARG A 6 5.64 14.31 61.19
CA ARG A 6 5.93 12.87 61.14
C ARG A 6 5.29 12.18 59.93
N GLU A 7 4.08 12.58 59.57
CA GLU A 7 3.39 12.11 58.37
C GLU A 7 4.16 12.47 57.08
N LEU A 8 4.65 13.71 56.98
CA LEU A 8 5.48 14.15 55.86
C LEU A 8 6.85 13.44 55.81
N GLU A 9 7.44 13.11 56.96
CA GLU A 9 8.68 12.31 57.01
C GLU A 9 8.45 10.88 56.51
N GLU A 10 7.32 10.25 56.86
CA GLU A 10 6.95 8.92 56.37
C GLU A 10 6.64 8.92 54.86
N GLU A 11 5.99 9.97 54.35
CA GLU A 11 5.77 10.17 52.91
C GLU A 11 7.09 10.36 52.15
N LEU A 12 8.03 11.15 52.68
CA LEU A 12 9.33 11.40 52.07
C LEU A 12 10.17 10.12 52.00
N VAL A 13 10.20 9.31 53.06
CA VAL A 13 10.90 8.02 53.07
C VAL A 13 10.31 7.07 52.02
N THR A 14 8.99 7.05 51.89
CA THR A 14 8.29 6.20 50.90
C THR A 14 8.58 6.66 49.47
N ALA A 15 8.55 7.97 49.21
CA ALA A 15 8.89 8.56 47.91
C ALA A 15 10.36 8.28 47.53
N THR A 16 11.29 8.40 48.49
CA THR A 16 12.71 8.14 48.26
C THR A 16 12.97 6.68 47.89
N ALA A 17 12.29 5.74 48.55
CA ALA A 17 12.36 4.32 48.22
C ALA A 17 11.78 4.00 46.84
N ALA A 18 10.69 4.67 46.43
CA ALA A 18 10.10 4.52 45.11
C ALA A 18 11.03 5.03 44.00
N THR A 19 11.70 6.16 44.21
CA THR A 19 12.69 6.71 43.26
C THR A 19 13.89 5.78 43.09
N ALA A 20 14.42 5.22 44.17
CA ALA A 20 15.54 4.27 44.10
C ALA A 20 15.19 3.03 43.27
N LYS A 21 13.97 2.50 43.42
CA LYS A 21 13.48 1.36 42.64
C LYS A 21 13.32 1.70 41.15
N ALA A 22 12.81 2.90 40.82
CA ALA A 22 12.66 3.35 39.44
C ALA A 22 14.02 3.50 38.72
N VAL A 23 15.06 3.93 39.43
CA VAL A 23 16.43 4.00 38.89
C VAL A 23 16.98 2.62 38.58
N GLU A 24 16.76 1.63 39.46
CA GLU A 24 17.20 0.24 39.25
C GLU A 24 16.47 -0.41 38.06
N GLU A 25 15.15 -0.20 37.94
CA GLU A 25 14.35 -0.68 36.80
C GLU A 25 14.78 -0.03 35.47
N THR A 26 15.18 1.25 35.50
CA THR A 26 15.68 1.95 34.31
C THR A 26 17.03 1.41 33.85
N ALA A 27 17.95 1.14 34.79
CA ALA A 27 19.25 0.53 34.49
C ALA A 27 19.09 -0.89 33.90
N ALA A 28 18.17 -1.70 34.45
CA ALA A 28 17.87 -3.03 33.92
C ALA A 28 17.25 -2.97 32.50
N HIS A 29 16.44 -1.95 32.21
CA HIS A 29 15.85 -1.74 30.89
C HIS A 29 16.92 -1.33 29.85
N GLU A 30 17.87 -0.48 30.22
CA GLU A 30 19.00 -0.10 29.37
C GLU A 30 19.91 -1.29 29.06
N GLU A 31 20.22 -2.12 30.05
CA GLU A 31 20.99 -3.35 29.84
C GLU A 31 20.27 -4.31 28.88
N THR A 32 18.96 -4.45 29.04
CA THR A 32 18.13 -5.29 28.16
C THR A 32 18.11 -4.74 26.73
N ARG A 33 18.04 -3.41 26.56
CA ARG A 33 18.10 -2.76 25.24
C ARG A 33 19.47 -2.97 24.58
N ALA A 34 20.56 -2.90 25.33
CA ALA A 34 21.91 -3.17 24.81
C ALA A 34 22.07 -4.63 24.37
N ARG A 35 21.56 -5.60 25.14
CA ARG A 35 21.56 -7.03 24.77
C ARG A 35 20.75 -7.28 23.50
N LEU A 36 19.59 -6.63 23.35
CA LEU A 36 18.76 -6.73 22.14
C LEU A 36 19.47 -6.15 20.91
N ALA A 37 20.16 -5.02 21.04
CA ALA A 37 20.93 -4.42 19.95
C ALA A 37 22.08 -5.33 19.50
N ALA A 38 22.80 -5.93 20.45
CA ALA A 38 23.87 -6.89 20.15
C ALA A 38 23.34 -8.14 19.41
N ALA A 39 22.22 -8.71 19.87
CA ALA A 39 21.59 -9.86 19.22
C ALA A 39 21.13 -9.55 17.79
N LYS A 40 20.59 -8.36 17.54
CA LYS A 40 20.21 -7.91 16.19
C LYS A 40 21.41 -7.76 15.25
N ALA A 41 22.52 -7.21 15.76
CA ALA A 41 23.75 -7.08 14.99
C ALA A 41 24.38 -8.44 14.64
N GLU A 42 24.31 -9.41 15.55
CA GLU A 42 24.73 -10.78 15.29
C GLU A 42 23.87 -11.48 14.24
N ALA A 43 22.54 -11.36 14.34
CA ALA A 43 21.61 -11.91 13.34
C ALA A 43 21.85 -11.31 11.95
N SER A 44 22.06 -10.00 11.85
CA SER A 44 22.36 -9.33 10.58
C SER A 44 23.68 -9.82 9.96
N ARG A 45 24.71 -10.08 10.77
CA ARG A 45 25.99 -10.63 10.29
C ARG A 45 25.83 -12.07 9.80
N ALA A 46 25.10 -12.90 10.53
CA ALA A 46 24.82 -14.28 10.12
C ALA A 46 24.01 -14.35 8.82
N GLU A 47 23.11 -13.39 8.58
CA GLU A 47 22.33 -13.30 7.35
C GLU A 47 23.16 -12.83 6.15
N GLU A 48 24.06 -11.87 6.38
CA GLU A 48 25.04 -11.43 5.39
C GLU A 48 26.01 -12.56 5.00
N GLU A 49 26.54 -13.31 5.98
CA GLU A 49 27.40 -14.47 5.74
C GLU A 49 26.67 -15.58 4.94
N LYS A 50 25.39 -15.81 5.24
CA LYS A 50 24.55 -16.73 4.43
C LYS A 50 24.39 -16.23 3.00
N ARG A 51 24.15 -14.94 2.80
CA ARG A 51 24.03 -14.36 1.45
C ARG A 51 25.32 -14.53 0.66
N GLN A 52 26.46 -14.22 1.26
CA GLN A 52 27.78 -14.39 0.64
C GLN A 52 28.10 -15.86 0.34
N ALA A 53 27.69 -16.79 1.21
CA ALA A 53 27.86 -18.23 0.95
C ALA A 53 27.01 -18.72 -0.24
N VAL A 54 25.79 -18.17 -0.42
CA VAL A 54 24.94 -18.46 -1.58
C VAL A 54 25.57 -17.90 -2.85
N GLU A 55 25.99 -16.63 -2.85
CA GLU A 55 26.66 -15.99 -3.99
C GLU A 55 27.95 -16.73 -4.39
N ALA A 56 28.77 -17.16 -3.43
CA ALA A 56 29.98 -17.94 -3.69
C ALA A 56 29.66 -19.31 -4.31
N ARG A 57 28.58 -19.96 -3.86
CA ARG A 57 28.14 -21.24 -4.43
C ARG A 57 27.63 -21.09 -5.86
N GLU A 58 26.89 -20.03 -6.15
CA GLU A 58 26.40 -19.71 -7.50
C GLU A 58 27.54 -19.35 -8.46
N ALA A 59 28.58 -18.65 -7.97
CA ALA A 59 29.79 -18.37 -8.74
C ALA A 59 30.52 -19.66 -9.13
N ILE A 60 30.72 -20.59 -8.18
CA ILE A 60 31.34 -21.90 -8.44
C ILE A 60 30.51 -22.70 -9.47
N GLU A 61 29.19 -22.70 -9.34
CA GLU A 61 28.32 -23.42 -10.28
C GLU A 61 28.39 -22.84 -11.70
N THR A 62 28.52 -21.51 -11.80
CA THR A 62 28.69 -20.78 -13.06
C THR A 62 30.04 -21.09 -13.72
N ASP A 63 31.13 -21.13 -12.95
CA ASP A 63 32.47 -21.47 -13.45
C ASP A 63 32.54 -22.92 -13.93
N VAL A 64 31.94 -23.86 -13.19
CA VAL A 64 31.85 -25.28 -13.60
C VAL A 64 31.03 -25.45 -14.89
N LEU A 65 29.99 -24.62 -15.09
CA LEU A 65 29.21 -24.60 -16.32
C LEU A 65 30.02 -24.03 -17.50
N LEU A 66 30.80 -22.98 -17.26
CA LEU A 66 31.69 -22.36 -18.25
C LEU A 66 32.80 -23.32 -18.71
N GLU A 67 33.44 -24.04 -17.79
CA GLU A 67 34.45 -25.05 -18.12
C GLU A 67 33.85 -26.19 -18.96
N LYS A 68 32.66 -26.70 -18.60
CA LYS A 68 31.95 -27.73 -19.38
C LYS A 68 31.53 -27.26 -20.78
N VAL A 69 31.30 -25.96 -20.96
CA VAL A 69 31.01 -25.38 -22.28
C VAL A 69 32.29 -25.24 -23.10
N GLN A 70 33.39 -24.83 -22.49
CA GLN A 70 34.69 -24.72 -23.17
C GLN A 70 35.24 -26.09 -23.59
N GLU A 71 35.06 -27.13 -22.78
CA GLU A 71 35.48 -28.51 -23.08
C GLU A 71 34.65 -29.13 -24.22
N LYS A 72 33.37 -28.73 -24.36
CA LYS A 72 32.49 -29.17 -25.48
C LYS A 72 32.73 -28.45 -26.80
N VAL A 73 33.48 -27.34 -26.81
CA VAL A 73 33.78 -26.55 -28.04
C VAL A 73 35.12 -26.97 -28.67
N ALA A 74 35.93 -27.79 -28.01
CA ALA A 74 37.18 -28.30 -28.57
C ALA A 74 36.95 -29.56 -29.43
N ILE A 75 36.67 -29.38 -30.73
CA ILE A 75 36.88 -30.40 -31.78
C ILE A 75 38.01 -29.93 -32.71
N PRO A 76 39.00 -30.77 -33.06
CA PRO A 76 40.17 -30.36 -33.84
C PRO A 76 39.88 -30.39 -35.35
N GLY A 77 40.17 -29.30 -36.06
CA GLY A 77 40.33 -29.34 -37.51
C GLY A 77 39.91 -28.09 -38.30
N SER A 78 40.90 -27.41 -38.87
CA SER A 78 40.87 -26.52 -40.05
C SER A 78 40.47 -25.04 -39.89
N GLY A 79 41.47 -24.17 -40.09
CA GLY A 79 41.48 -23.28 -41.27
C GLY A 79 40.64 -21.99 -41.27
N LYS A 80 41.23 -20.91 -40.73
CA LYS A 80 41.08 -19.47 -41.11
C LYS A 80 39.76 -19.01 -41.74
N THR A 81 39.03 -18.14 -41.03
CA THR A 81 38.34 -16.98 -41.63
C THR A 81 38.24 -15.81 -40.63
N LYS A 82 38.29 -14.60 -41.19
CA LYS A 82 38.52 -13.28 -40.56
C LYS A 82 37.45 -12.90 -39.51
N ARG A 83 37.90 -12.32 -38.39
CA ARG A 83 37.06 -11.49 -37.51
C ARG A 83 36.74 -10.16 -38.21
N VAL A 84 35.46 -9.84 -38.31
CA VAL A 84 34.95 -8.49 -38.60
C VAL A 84 34.67 -7.81 -37.25
N PRO A 85 35.12 -6.57 -36.98
CA PRO A 85 34.79 -5.86 -35.75
C PRO A 85 33.36 -5.29 -35.83
N THR A 86 32.54 -5.54 -34.81
CA THR A 86 31.30 -4.80 -34.56
C THR A 86 31.29 -4.39 -33.09
N ASP A 87 31.94 -3.28 -32.78
CA ASP A 87 31.70 -2.55 -31.53
C ASP A 87 32.04 -1.07 -31.78
N THR A 88 31.01 -0.26 -32.03
CA THR A 88 31.00 1.21 -32.01
C THR A 88 29.56 1.64 -32.29
N GLY A 89 28.77 1.82 -31.23
CA GLY A 89 27.38 2.30 -31.35
C GLY A 89 26.52 2.08 -30.10
N ALA A 90 26.84 1.10 -29.24
CA ALA A 90 26.10 0.86 -28.01
C ALA A 90 26.63 1.63 -26.80
N LYS A 91 27.93 1.97 -26.78
CA LYS A 91 28.55 2.67 -25.63
C LYS A 91 28.29 4.18 -25.59
N GLU A 92 28.12 4.84 -26.74
CA GLU A 92 27.88 6.30 -26.77
C GLU A 92 26.45 6.70 -26.34
N VAL A 93 25.48 5.78 -26.37
CA VAL A 93 24.08 6.10 -26.00
C VAL A 93 23.82 5.92 -24.50
N GLU A 94 24.53 5.00 -23.83
CA GLU A 94 24.45 4.83 -22.37
C GLU A 94 25.21 5.93 -21.60
N GLU A 95 26.35 6.41 -22.11
CA GLU A 95 27.12 7.48 -21.45
C GLU A 95 26.37 8.82 -21.45
N VAL A 96 25.70 9.16 -22.56
CA VAL A 96 25.01 10.46 -22.71
C VAL A 96 23.72 10.54 -21.87
N PHE A 97 23.03 9.43 -21.64
CA PHE A 97 21.84 9.39 -20.76
C PHE A 97 22.20 9.30 -19.28
N GLY A 98 23.32 8.65 -18.94
CA GLY A 98 23.82 8.54 -17.57
C GLY A 98 24.29 9.88 -17.00
N GLU A 99 25.07 10.65 -17.75
CA GLU A 99 25.62 11.93 -17.27
C GLU A 99 24.55 13.00 -17.05
N LYS A 100 23.55 13.09 -17.93
CA LYS A 100 22.47 14.09 -17.81
C LYS A 100 21.52 13.78 -16.66
N ALA A 101 21.18 12.50 -16.46
CA ALA A 101 20.36 12.08 -15.32
C ALA A 101 21.07 12.32 -13.98
N MET A 102 22.39 12.11 -13.92
CA MET A 102 23.19 12.37 -12.71
C MET A 102 23.37 13.87 -12.44
N SER A 103 23.44 14.71 -13.49
CA SER A 103 23.44 16.18 -13.37
C SER A 103 22.13 16.70 -12.79
N ASP A 104 20.98 16.20 -13.26
CA ASP A 104 19.66 16.64 -12.80
C ASP A 104 19.41 16.20 -11.34
N VAL A 105 19.90 15.01 -10.95
CA VAL A 105 19.86 14.54 -9.55
C VAL A 105 20.76 15.38 -8.64
N ALA A 106 21.94 15.79 -9.11
CA ALA A 106 22.83 16.68 -8.36
C ALA A 106 22.26 18.10 -8.22
N GLU A 107 21.50 18.59 -9.22
CA GLU A 107 20.82 19.88 -9.17
C GLU A 107 19.64 19.86 -8.20
N VAL A 108 18.85 18.77 -8.18
CA VAL A 108 17.80 18.54 -7.18
C VAL A 108 18.39 18.43 -5.76
N ALA A 109 19.52 17.73 -5.60
CA ALA A 109 20.22 17.63 -4.32
C ALA A 109 20.76 18.99 -3.83
N LYS A 110 21.18 19.89 -4.74
CA LYS A 110 21.57 21.28 -4.40
C LYS A 110 20.37 22.13 -3.95
N VAL A 111 19.19 21.95 -4.56
CA VAL A 111 17.96 22.65 -4.14
C VAL A 111 17.49 22.15 -2.77
N VAL A 112 17.55 20.84 -2.52
CA VAL A 112 17.25 20.23 -1.22
C VAL A 112 18.28 20.66 -0.16
N GLY A 113 19.57 20.72 -0.52
CA GLY A 113 20.64 21.20 0.35
C GLY A 113 20.53 22.70 0.71
N LYS A 114 20.09 23.55 -0.22
CA LYS A 114 19.79 24.97 0.05
C LYS A 114 18.59 25.16 0.97
N ASN A 115 17.57 24.31 0.87
CA ASN A 115 16.44 24.33 1.81
C ASN A 115 16.82 23.80 3.20
N LYS A 116 17.77 22.86 3.28
CA LYS A 116 18.34 22.38 4.55
C LYS A 116 19.25 23.42 5.22
N ALA A 117 20.02 24.20 4.45
CA ALA A 117 20.84 25.31 4.97
C ALA A 117 20.03 26.55 5.41
N ARG A 118 18.75 26.66 5.00
CA ARG A 118 17.82 27.67 5.50
C ARG A 118 17.14 27.27 6.82
N MET A 119 17.32 26.01 7.24
CA MET A 119 16.92 25.50 8.55
C MET A 119 18.20 25.08 9.28
N GLY A 120 18.91 26.07 9.82
CA GLY A 120 20.16 25.87 10.56
C GLY A 120 20.01 24.90 11.73
N GLU A 121 21.10 24.16 11.93
CA GLU A 121 21.38 23.07 12.88
C GLU A 121 21.18 23.44 14.37
N GLY A 122 20.88 22.43 15.19
CA GLY A 122 20.87 22.51 16.66
C GLY A 122 20.34 21.25 17.36
N ASP A 123 21.19 20.23 17.44
CA ASP A 123 21.47 19.24 18.50
C ASP A 123 20.40 18.56 19.39
N GLU A 124 20.73 17.29 19.67
CA GLU A 124 20.21 16.36 20.67
C GLU A 124 20.19 16.90 22.11
N ALA A 125 19.12 16.52 22.83
CA ALA A 125 19.00 16.26 24.27
C ALA A 125 19.30 17.39 25.29
N THR A 126 18.25 17.84 26.00
CA THR A 126 18.04 17.69 27.47
C THR A 126 16.77 18.44 27.90
N MET A 127 15.96 17.79 28.74
CA MET A 127 14.95 18.43 29.59
C MET A 127 15.61 18.73 30.94
N ASP A 128 15.42 19.94 31.46
CA ASP A 128 15.16 20.18 32.89
C ASP A 128 14.64 21.62 33.10
N ASP A 129 13.83 21.75 34.15
CA ASP A 129 12.95 22.84 34.55
C ASP A 129 13.66 24.12 35.06
N GLU A 130 13.01 25.29 34.93
CA GLU A 130 12.54 26.15 36.05
C GLU A 130 12.26 27.64 35.67
N GLU A 131 11.11 28.10 36.16
CA GLU A 131 10.73 29.41 36.71
C GLU A 131 11.21 30.78 36.13
N SER A 132 10.24 31.48 35.53
CA SER A 132 9.59 32.73 35.99
C SER A 132 10.33 34.08 36.17
N LYS A 133 9.63 35.15 35.72
CA LYS A 133 9.71 36.60 36.06
C LYS A 133 10.93 37.37 35.52
N GLU A 134 10.86 38.62 35.07
CA GLU A 134 9.96 39.75 35.32
C GLU A 134 10.15 40.84 34.23
N ILE A 135 9.26 41.82 34.26
CA ILE A 135 9.01 42.94 33.33
C ILE A 135 9.92 44.16 33.59
N ALA A 136 10.30 44.92 32.54
CA ALA A 136 10.36 46.41 32.49
C ALA A 136 11.16 46.86 31.24
N ASP A 137 10.52 47.41 30.20
CA ASP A 137 10.25 48.84 29.95
C ASP A 137 11.45 49.65 29.44
N GLY A 138 11.33 50.22 28.23
CA GLY A 138 12.26 51.23 27.70
C GLY A 138 12.22 51.40 26.19
N ALA A 139 11.31 52.25 25.72
CA ALA A 139 11.01 52.62 24.33
C ALA A 139 12.19 53.11 23.47
N ASP A 140 12.13 52.85 22.16
CA ASP A 140 12.19 53.89 21.11
C ASP A 140 11.57 53.41 19.78
N GLU A 141 10.81 54.28 19.13
CA GLU A 141 9.99 54.02 17.94
C GLU A 141 10.75 54.27 16.63
N GLY A 142 10.49 53.45 15.61
CA GLY A 142 10.82 53.81 14.22
C GLY A 142 10.60 52.72 13.18
N SER A 143 9.45 52.79 12.49
CA SER A 143 9.17 52.21 11.15
C SER A 143 8.62 50.78 11.03
N ALA A 144 7.29 50.70 11.15
CA ALA A 144 6.34 50.17 10.15
C ALA A 144 6.51 48.75 9.56
N ALA A 145 5.83 47.77 10.17
CA ALA A 145 4.93 46.82 9.50
C ALA A 145 4.07 46.09 10.57
N LYS A 146 2.79 46.47 10.72
CA LYS A 146 1.84 45.77 11.60
C LYS A 146 1.28 44.54 10.88
N ILE A 147 1.59 43.37 11.44
CA ILE A 147 0.81 42.14 11.30
C ILE A 147 -0.30 42.24 12.34
N ASP A 148 -1.56 42.25 11.90
CA ASP A 148 -2.72 42.03 12.77
C ASP A 148 -3.15 40.57 12.66
N ASN A 149 -3.40 40.00 13.83
CA ASN A 149 -3.79 38.63 14.08
C ASN A 149 -5.27 38.64 14.44
N SER A 150 -6.12 38.10 13.58
CA SER A 150 -7.45 37.68 14.03
C SER A 150 -7.79 36.32 13.47
N SER A 151 -7.61 35.32 14.34
CA SER A 151 -8.31 34.06 14.33
C SER A 151 -9.82 34.30 14.22
N LYS A 152 -10.34 34.18 13.01
CA LYS A 152 -11.70 33.81 12.61
C LYS A 152 -11.62 33.58 11.10
N ASP A 153 -12.32 32.57 10.60
CA ASP A 153 -12.41 32.19 9.18
C ASP A 153 -11.40 31.15 8.67
N ILE A 154 -11.28 30.01 9.37
CA ILE A 154 -11.00 28.71 8.72
C ILE A 154 -12.25 27.85 8.85
N ALA A 155 -13.36 28.38 8.37
CA ALA A 155 -14.63 27.67 8.23
C ALA A 155 -15.34 28.09 6.94
N ASP A 156 -14.62 28.43 5.87
CA ASP A 156 -15.19 28.46 4.52
C ASP A 156 -14.11 28.60 3.43
N VAL A 157 -13.28 27.56 3.25
CA VAL A 157 -12.54 27.40 1.98
C VAL A 157 -13.31 26.41 1.13
N ARG A 158 -14.44 26.86 0.58
CA ARG A 158 -15.01 26.22 -0.61
C ARG A 158 -14.02 26.44 -1.75
N VAL A 159 -13.25 25.41 -2.05
CA VAL A 159 -12.51 25.29 -3.30
C VAL A 159 -13.53 25.44 -4.42
N LYS A 160 -13.51 26.58 -5.12
CA LYS A 160 -14.28 26.78 -6.34
C LYS A 160 -13.68 25.86 -7.41
N ILE A 161 -14.27 24.68 -7.57
CA ILE A 161 -14.05 23.84 -8.75
C ILE A 161 -14.62 24.63 -9.93
N ALA A 162 -13.75 25.04 -10.85
CA ALA A 162 -14.15 25.67 -12.10
C ALA A 162 -15.06 24.69 -12.86
N THR A 163 -16.30 25.09 -13.12
CA THR A 163 -17.35 24.25 -13.72
C THR A 163 -17.20 24.02 -15.22
N ASP A 164 -16.12 24.50 -15.84
CA ASP A 164 -15.98 24.50 -17.30
C ASP A 164 -14.76 23.70 -17.80
N SER A 165 -14.22 22.79 -16.98
CA SER A 165 -13.25 21.79 -17.47
C SER A 165 -13.98 20.58 -18.02
N ALA A 166 -13.42 19.95 -19.06
CA ALA A 166 -14.00 18.86 -19.86
C ALA A 166 -14.14 17.52 -19.10
N THR A 167 -14.74 17.54 -17.91
CA THR A 167 -14.86 16.41 -16.97
C THR A 167 -16.31 16.01 -16.71
N ASN A 168 -17.32 16.80 -17.12
CA ASN A 168 -18.74 16.44 -16.98
C ASN A 168 -19.27 15.44 -18.03
N SER A 169 -18.41 14.97 -18.94
CA SER A 169 -18.75 13.94 -19.92
C SER A 169 -18.48 12.51 -19.43
N ASP A 170 -17.90 12.32 -18.24
CA ASP A 170 -17.70 10.97 -17.68
C ASP A 170 -19.02 10.44 -17.10
N PRO A 171 -19.61 9.36 -17.64
CA PRO A 171 -20.80 8.73 -17.07
C PRO A 171 -20.58 8.26 -15.62
N LEU A 172 -19.34 7.97 -15.22
CA LEU A 172 -19.00 7.58 -13.84
C LEU A 172 -19.05 8.77 -12.86
N LEU A 173 -18.78 10.00 -13.33
CA LEU A 173 -18.94 11.21 -12.51
C LEU A 173 -20.42 11.59 -12.30
N LYS A 174 -21.33 11.14 -13.18
CA LYS A 174 -22.78 11.30 -12.97
C LYS A 174 -23.30 10.39 -11.86
N ASN A 175 -22.75 9.17 -11.72
CA ASN A 175 -23.05 8.29 -10.59
C ASN A 175 -22.51 8.84 -9.26
N LEU A 176 -21.40 9.58 -9.29
CA LEU A 176 -20.85 10.29 -8.13
C LEU A 176 -21.75 11.43 -7.64
N ALA A 177 -22.35 12.20 -8.56
CA ALA A 177 -23.29 13.26 -8.22
C ALA A 177 -24.68 12.75 -7.80
N GLN A 178 -25.07 11.54 -8.24
CA GLN A 178 -26.36 10.91 -7.91
C GLN A 178 -26.35 10.09 -6.63
N SER A 179 -25.18 9.88 -6.00
CA SER A 179 -25.14 9.48 -4.60
C SER A 179 -25.51 10.69 -3.73
N SER A 180 -26.78 11.11 -3.86
CA SER A 180 -27.44 11.81 -2.77
C SER A 180 -27.18 10.95 -1.55
N VAL A 181 -26.66 11.56 -0.50
CA VAL A 181 -26.52 11.01 0.85
C VAL A 181 -27.91 10.57 1.32
N LYS A 182 -28.40 9.46 0.79
CA LYS A 182 -29.27 8.58 1.54
C LYS A 182 -28.29 7.97 2.50
N ALA A 183 -28.26 8.58 3.69
CA ALA A 183 -27.58 8.07 4.87
C ALA A 183 -27.46 6.56 4.72
N MET A 184 -26.23 6.04 4.69
CA MET A 184 -25.99 4.62 4.92
C MET A 184 -26.91 4.27 6.07
N SER A 185 -27.98 3.54 5.79
CA SER A 185 -28.97 3.18 6.79
C SER A 185 -28.17 2.65 7.95
N GLU A 186 -28.35 3.22 9.14
CA GLU A 186 -27.70 2.78 10.38
C GLU A 186 -27.63 1.26 10.35
N VAL A 187 -26.46 0.73 9.96
CA VAL A 187 -26.19 -0.69 10.14
C VAL A 187 -26.04 -0.74 11.64
N SER A 188 -27.12 -1.10 12.31
CA SER A 188 -27.15 -1.45 13.71
C SER A 188 -26.06 -2.48 13.92
N MET A 189 -24.86 -2.02 14.25
CA MET A 189 -23.71 -2.85 14.52
C MET A 189 -23.98 -3.48 15.88
N THR A 190 -24.59 -4.67 15.85
CA THR A 190 -24.88 -5.45 17.04
C THR A 190 -23.56 -5.89 17.67
N CYS A 191 -23.25 -5.35 18.85
CA CYS A 191 -22.02 -5.65 19.58
C CYS A 191 -21.94 -7.08 20.15
N ASN A 192 -23.02 -7.88 20.03
CA ASN A 192 -23.20 -9.27 20.50
C ASN A 192 -22.30 -9.67 21.69
N GLY A 193 -22.32 -8.89 22.77
CA GLY A 193 -21.43 -9.07 23.91
C GLY A 193 -21.85 -10.23 24.81
N LYS A 194 -20.90 -11.05 25.23
CA LYS A 194 -21.04 -12.12 26.21
C LYS A 194 -20.00 -11.97 27.32
N GLU A 195 -20.47 -11.89 28.56
CA GLU A 195 -19.61 -11.96 29.73
C GLU A 195 -19.01 -13.35 29.87
N ASN A 196 -17.90 -13.44 30.60
CA ASN A 196 -17.23 -14.69 30.95
C ASN A 196 -16.94 -15.57 29.72
N THR A 197 -16.54 -14.94 28.62
CA THR A 197 -16.33 -15.57 27.32
C THR A 197 -15.05 -15.00 26.71
N GLU A 198 -14.23 -15.87 26.16
CA GLU A 198 -13.05 -15.51 25.38
C GLU A 198 -13.22 -15.99 23.93
N LEU A 199 -13.37 -15.06 22.98
CA LEU A 199 -13.42 -15.40 21.56
C LEU A 199 -12.02 -15.42 20.93
N TRP A 200 -11.83 -16.40 20.03
CA TRP A 200 -10.67 -16.47 19.15
C TRP A 200 -10.76 -15.45 18.00
N GLY A 201 -9.62 -15.22 17.36
CA GLY A 201 -9.50 -14.36 16.18
C GLY A 201 -8.06 -13.86 16.02
N GLY A 202 -7.67 -13.53 14.78
CA GLY A 202 -6.38 -12.91 14.49
C GLY A 202 -6.32 -11.52 15.13
N VAL A 203 -5.24 -11.20 15.85
CA VAL A 203 -5.11 -9.91 16.54
C VAL A 203 -4.87 -8.80 15.51
N VAL A 204 -5.73 -7.78 15.55
CA VAL A 204 -5.67 -6.61 14.68
C VAL A 204 -5.13 -5.41 15.45
N LYS A 205 -5.52 -5.28 16.71
CA LYS A 205 -4.93 -4.31 17.63
C LYS A 205 -4.67 -4.95 18.98
N ASP A 206 -3.41 -4.79 19.41
CA ASP A 206 -2.95 -5.28 20.71
C ASP A 206 -3.77 -4.64 21.84
N GLY A 207 -4.28 -5.48 22.74
CA GLY A 207 -5.18 -5.05 23.80
C GLY A 207 -4.49 -4.27 24.91
N ASN A 208 -3.20 -4.50 25.16
CA ASN A 208 -2.44 -3.76 26.16
C ASN A 208 -2.17 -2.32 25.69
N ALA A 209 -2.00 -2.13 24.38
CA ALA A 209 -1.89 -0.82 23.74
C ALA A 209 -3.24 -0.13 23.48
N ASN A 210 -4.36 -0.84 23.65
CA ASN A 210 -5.72 -0.32 23.42
C ASN A 210 -6.56 -0.46 24.69
N LYS A 211 -6.30 0.36 25.71
CA LYS A 211 -7.09 0.34 26.94
C LYS A 211 -8.43 1.05 26.73
N GLN A 212 -9.52 0.44 27.22
CA GLN A 212 -10.87 0.99 27.13
C GLN A 212 -11.54 1.00 28.52
N PRO A 213 -12.42 1.95 28.82
CA PRO A 213 -13.01 2.08 30.16
C PRO A 213 -13.89 0.88 30.53
N ASP A 214 -14.63 0.35 29.57
CA ASP A 214 -15.57 -0.76 29.72
C ASP A 214 -15.73 -1.57 28.42
N ALA A 215 -16.54 -2.63 28.48
CA ALA A 215 -16.81 -3.51 27.35
C ALA A 215 -17.55 -2.80 26.21
N ALA A 216 -18.42 -1.83 26.51
CA ALA A 216 -19.14 -1.08 25.49
C ALA A 216 -18.19 -0.19 24.69
N ALA A 217 -17.28 0.52 25.36
CA ALA A 217 -16.22 1.30 24.72
C ALA A 217 -15.22 0.43 23.94
N CYS A 218 -14.99 -0.82 24.39
CA CYS A 218 -14.22 -1.79 23.63
C CYS A 218 -14.92 -2.20 22.33
N CYS A 219 -16.23 -2.44 22.40
CA CYS A 219 -17.04 -2.64 21.20
C CYS A 219 -16.98 -1.41 20.27
N ASP A 220 -17.19 -0.20 20.79
CA ASP A 220 -17.12 1.04 20.00
C ASP A 220 -15.73 1.24 19.37
N SER A 221 -14.66 0.82 20.04
CA SER A 221 -13.29 0.86 19.51
C SER A 221 -13.14 -0.06 18.29
N CYS A 222 -13.73 -1.25 18.34
CA CYS A 222 -13.82 -2.16 17.20
C CYS A 222 -14.70 -1.58 16.07
N ALA A 223 -15.86 -1.01 16.40
CA ALA A 223 -16.76 -0.38 15.44
C ALA A 223 -16.11 0.82 14.72
N LYS A 224 -15.37 1.67 15.45
CA LYS A 224 -14.57 2.78 14.90
C LYS A 224 -13.50 2.28 13.93
N MET A 225 -12.91 1.12 14.20
CA MET A 225 -11.95 0.51 13.28
C MET A 225 -12.59 0.00 12.00
N ASN A 226 -13.91 -0.21 12.02
CA ASN A 226 -14.70 -0.55 10.84
C ASN A 226 -15.34 0.67 10.17
N ALA A 227 -15.18 1.86 10.74
CA ALA A 227 -15.59 3.09 10.08
C ALA A 227 -14.92 3.19 8.69
N ASN A 228 -15.64 3.72 7.71
CA ASN A 228 -15.20 3.82 6.32
C ASN A 228 -14.95 2.46 5.63
N GLY A 229 -15.57 1.36 6.12
CA GLY A 229 -15.53 0.08 5.42
C GLY A 229 -14.22 -0.70 5.57
N ALA A 230 -13.35 -0.30 6.50
CA ALA A 230 -12.05 -0.96 6.70
C ALA A 230 -12.16 -2.39 7.27
N ASN A 231 -13.26 -2.73 7.96
CA ASN A 231 -13.62 -4.07 8.50
C ASN A 231 -12.45 -4.84 9.11
N ARG A 232 -11.58 -4.13 9.84
CA ARG A 232 -10.38 -4.74 10.41
C ARG A 232 -10.69 -5.47 11.70
N CYS A 233 -11.85 -5.23 12.31
CA CYS A 233 -12.20 -5.84 13.59
C CYS A 233 -13.60 -6.45 13.51
N SER A 234 -13.71 -7.76 13.70
CA SER A 234 -15.02 -8.45 13.78
C SER A 234 -15.28 -9.07 15.14
N VAL A 235 -14.24 -9.18 15.97
CA VAL A 235 -14.28 -9.74 17.32
C VAL A 235 -13.57 -8.78 18.27
N TRP A 236 -14.13 -8.56 19.45
CA TRP A 236 -13.51 -7.77 20.50
C TRP A 236 -13.47 -8.54 21.82
N VAL A 237 -12.39 -8.39 22.58
CA VAL A 237 -12.22 -9.06 23.88
C VAL A 237 -11.71 -8.04 24.91
N TYR A 238 -12.49 -7.83 25.96
CA TYR A 238 -12.26 -6.85 27.01
C TYR A 238 -11.96 -7.51 28.36
N SER A 239 -10.98 -6.96 29.09
CA SER A 239 -10.73 -7.29 30.50
C SER A 239 -11.21 -6.18 31.42
N ALA A 240 -12.07 -6.52 32.40
CA ALA A 240 -12.47 -5.57 33.44
C ALA A 240 -11.30 -5.17 34.37
N SER A 241 -10.33 -6.06 34.59
CA SER A 241 -9.22 -5.86 35.52
C SER A 241 -8.07 -5.06 34.90
N SER A 242 -7.59 -5.44 33.72
CA SER A 242 -6.46 -4.76 33.06
C SER A 242 -6.90 -3.60 32.17
N LYS A 243 -8.20 -3.48 31.89
CA LYS A 243 -8.78 -2.55 30.90
C LYS A 243 -8.33 -2.81 29.46
N ALA A 244 -7.61 -3.91 29.20
CA ALA A 244 -7.15 -4.27 27.87
C ALA A 244 -8.34 -4.59 26.95
N CYS A 245 -8.35 -3.99 25.76
CA CYS A 245 -9.35 -4.25 24.71
C CYS A 245 -8.67 -4.78 23.45
N TRP A 246 -8.66 -6.10 23.32
CA TRP A 246 -8.12 -6.79 22.15
C TRP A 246 -9.10 -6.69 21.00
N LEU A 247 -8.66 -6.10 19.91
CA LEU A 247 -9.43 -6.05 18.66
C LEU A 247 -8.90 -7.15 17.76
N LYS A 248 -9.80 -8.03 17.32
CA LYS A 248 -9.49 -9.24 16.59
C LYS A 248 -10.36 -9.35 15.33
N PHE A 249 -9.95 -10.21 14.41
CA PHE A 249 -10.69 -10.56 13.22
C PHE A 249 -10.91 -12.08 13.13
N ASP A 250 -12.15 -12.44 12.85
CA ASP A 250 -12.62 -13.76 12.46
C ASP A 250 -13.69 -13.58 11.36
N GLU A 251 -13.72 -14.47 10.37
CA GLU A 251 -14.61 -14.37 9.21
C GLU A 251 -16.06 -14.74 9.53
N ASN A 252 -16.27 -15.58 10.55
CA ASN A 252 -17.58 -16.04 10.94
C ASN A 252 -17.69 -16.07 12.47
N PRO A 253 -17.58 -14.89 13.11
CA PRO A 253 -17.45 -14.84 14.56
C PRO A 253 -18.73 -15.28 15.27
N ALA A 254 -19.88 -15.19 14.61
CA ALA A 254 -21.15 -15.72 15.08
C ALA A 254 -21.17 -17.26 15.20
N ALA A 255 -20.36 -17.96 14.39
CA ALA A 255 -20.24 -19.43 14.43
C ALA A 255 -18.96 -19.91 15.13
N ALA A 256 -18.06 -18.99 15.50
CA ALA A 256 -16.82 -19.33 16.17
C ALA A 256 -17.09 -19.87 17.59
N LYS A 257 -16.42 -20.97 17.94
CA LYS A 257 -16.46 -21.50 19.31
C LYS A 257 -15.56 -20.64 20.21
N PRO A 258 -16.01 -20.27 21.41
CA PRO A 258 -15.15 -19.61 22.38
C PRO A 258 -13.90 -20.44 22.67
N ALA A 259 -12.77 -19.76 22.87
CA ALA A 259 -11.54 -20.33 23.41
C ALA A 259 -11.81 -20.92 24.80
N ASN A 260 -12.50 -20.14 25.63
CA ASN A 260 -12.91 -20.47 26.98
C ASN A 260 -14.24 -19.78 27.27
N GLU A 261 -15.09 -20.43 28.08
CA GLU A 261 -16.34 -19.86 28.58
C GLU A 261 -16.65 -20.35 30.00
N GLY A 262 -17.40 -19.54 30.76
CA GLY A 262 -17.90 -19.90 32.08
C GLY A 262 -17.32 -19.05 33.23
N PRO A 263 -17.80 -19.23 34.47
CA PRO A 263 -17.62 -18.27 35.57
C PRO A 263 -16.17 -17.92 35.95
N GLY A 264 -15.19 -18.73 35.53
CA GLY A 264 -13.76 -18.48 35.77
C GLY A 264 -13.07 -17.65 34.69
N VAL A 265 -13.76 -17.29 33.62
CA VAL A 265 -13.19 -16.53 32.49
C VAL A 265 -13.33 -15.03 32.77
N PRO A 266 -12.23 -14.27 32.91
CA PRO A 266 -12.30 -12.85 33.31
C PRO A 266 -12.62 -11.89 32.14
N TRP A 267 -12.93 -12.44 30.98
CA TRP A 267 -13.07 -11.71 29.73
C TRP A 267 -14.54 -11.52 29.38
N THR A 268 -14.86 -10.33 28.88
CA THR A 268 -16.11 -10.08 28.15
C THR A 268 -15.74 -9.95 26.69
N SER A 269 -16.35 -10.74 25.83
CA SER A 269 -16.07 -10.67 24.39
C SER A 269 -17.35 -10.63 23.59
N GLY A 270 -17.25 -10.08 22.39
CA GLY A 270 -18.37 -10.01 21.48
C GLY A 270 -17.90 -9.96 20.05
N TRP A 271 -18.86 -9.93 19.14
CA TRP A 271 -18.59 -9.88 17.72
C TRP A 271 -19.56 -8.97 17.01
N PHE A 272 -19.15 -8.55 15.82
CA PHE A 272 -20.01 -7.88 14.88
C PHE A 272 -20.54 -8.87 13.86
N ASP A 273 -21.83 -8.78 13.57
CA ASP A 273 -22.36 -9.33 12.33
C ASP A 273 -21.83 -8.44 11.20
N LEU A 274 -20.62 -8.74 10.73
CA LEU A 274 -20.07 -8.04 9.58
C LEU A 274 -21.06 -8.20 8.42
N PRO A 275 -21.44 -7.12 7.72
CA PRO A 275 -22.31 -7.23 6.55
C PRO A 275 -21.64 -8.23 5.61
N LYS A 276 -22.32 -9.31 5.22
CA LYS A 276 -21.82 -10.24 4.20
C LYS A 276 -21.78 -9.49 2.87
N ASN A 277 -20.80 -8.62 2.68
CA ASN A 277 -20.72 -7.78 1.50
C ASN A 277 -20.01 -8.57 0.40
N THR A 278 -20.73 -9.57 -0.08
CA THR A 278 -20.55 -10.23 -1.38
C THR A 278 -21.62 -9.77 -2.37
N ILE A 279 -22.41 -8.74 -2.04
CA ILE A 279 -23.39 -8.18 -2.99
C ILE A 279 -22.58 -7.64 -4.17
N ALA A 280 -22.69 -8.33 -5.31
CA ALA A 280 -22.03 -7.92 -6.53
C ALA A 280 -22.60 -6.56 -6.93
N PRO A 281 -21.74 -5.55 -7.16
CA PRO A 281 -22.21 -4.27 -7.64
C PRO A 281 -22.76 -4.46 -9.06
N LYS A 282 -23.86 -3.77 -9.36
CA LYS A 282 -24.52 -3.87 -10.66
C LYS A 282 -24.02 -2.76 -11.55
N TYR A 283 -23.34 -3.14 -12.63
CA TYR A 283 -22.86 -2.20 -13.64
C TYR A 283 -23.60 -2.42 -14.97
N GLU A 284 -23.59 -1.39 -15.81
CA GLU A 284 -23.98 -1.54 -17.20
C GLU A 284 -23.03 -2.52 -17.89
N SER A 285 -23.59 -3.51 -18.58
CA SER A 285 -22.82 -4.52 -19.29
C SER A 285 -22.17 -3.95 -20.55
N ALA A 286 -20.97 -4.41 -20.87
CA ALA A 286 -20.31 -4.14 -22.14
C ALA A 286 -21.19 -4.62 -23.30
N THR A 287 -21.24 -3.87 -24.40
CA THR A 287 -21.98 -4.31 -25.60
C THR A 287 -21.20 -5.33 -26.41
N GLY A 288 -19.91 -5.53 -26.10
CA GLY A 288 -18.99 -6.34 -26.88
C GLY A 288 -18.50 -5.64 -28.16
N LYS A 289 -18.69 -4.32 -28.28
CA LYS A 289 -18.30 -3.61 -29.50
C LYS A 289 -16.78 -3.64 -29.64
N THR A 290 -16.34 -3.75 -30.88
CA THR A 290 -14.90 -3.80 -31.21
C THR A 290 -14.42 -2.50 -31.84
N ASP A 291 -15.32 -1.68 -32.38
CA ASP A 291 -14.99 -0.33 -32.84
C ASP A 291 -15.05 0.62 -31.65
N LEU A 292 -13.87 0.88 -31.07
CA LEU A 292 -13.69 1.69 -29.87
C LEU A 292 -12.88 2.95 -30.23
N PRO A 293 -13.18 4.11 -29.62
CA PRO A 293 -12.41 5.33 -29.85
C PRO A 293 -10.91 5.10 -29.64
N LYS A 294 -10.08 5.63 -30.55
CA LYS A 294 -8.62 5.53 -30.42
C LYS A 294 -8.10 6.46 -29.32
N CYS A 295 -8.03 5.93 -28.12
CA CYS A 295 -7.52 6.59 -26.93
C CYS A 295 -6.95 5.56 -25.93
N LEU A 296 -6.45 6.06 -24.80
CA LEU A 296 -5.89 5.31 -23.70
C LEU A 296 -6.79 5.42 -22.46
N HIS A 297 -7.23 4.27 -21.95
CA HIS A 297 -7.89 4.13 -20.65
C HIS A 297 -6.87 3.69 -19.62
N VAL A 298 -6.63 4.52 -18.61
CA VAL A 298 -5.71 4.20 -17.52
C VAL A 298 -6.47 3.40 -16.47
N VAL A 299 -5.99 2.19 -16.18
CA VAL A 299 -6.64 1.27 -15.24
C VAL A 299 -5.66 0.89 -14.15
N MET A 300 -6.08 1.08 -12.90
CA MET A 300 -5.28 0.78 -11.71
C MET A 300 -6.05 -0.14 -10.79
N THR A 301 -5.42 -1.22 -10.32
CA THR A 301 -6.04 -2.15 -9.38
C THR A 301 -5.66 -1.83 -7.94
N SER A 302 -6.60 -1.96 -7.00
CA SER A 302 -6.35 -1.74 -5.57
C SER A 302 -7.18 -2.66 -4.69
N ASN A 303 -6.62 -3.08 -3.55
CA ASN A 303 -7.36 -3.77 -2.48
C ASN A 303 -8.00 -2.80 -1.47
N GLY A 304 -7.81 -1.48 -1.65
CA GLY A 304 -8.38 -0.46 -0.76
C GLY A 304 -7.74 -0.42 0.63
N ASN A 305 -6.49 -0.89 0.78
CA ASN A 305 -5.74 -0.68 2.02
C ASN A 305 -5.24 0.78 2.12
N VAL A 306 -4.94 1.25 3.33
CA VAL A 306 -4.61 2.67 3.58
C VAL A 306 -3.37 3.12 2.80
N TYR A 307 -2.37 2.25 2.67
CA TYR A 307 -1.14 2.57 1.93
C TYR A 307 -1.41 2.73 0.42
N MET A 308 -2.09 1.76 -0.18
CA MET A 308 -2.51 1.80 -1.59
C MET A 308 -3.50 2.93 -1.86
N ASN A 309 -4.34 3.32 -0.89
CA ASN A 309 -5.23 4.47 -1.03
C ASN A 309 -4.46 5.79 -1.11
N TRP A 310 -3.45 5.98 -0.26
CA TRP A 310 -2.58 7.14 -0.35
C TRP A 310 -1.86 7.19 -1.71
N GLN A 311 -1.26 6.07 -2.13
CA GLN A 311 -0.58 5.95 -3.42
C GLN A 311 -1.53 6.19 -4.61
N SER A 312 -2.77 5.68 -4.55
CA SER A 312 -3.81 5.86 -5.57
C SER A 312 -4.11 7.34 -5.82
N ARG A 313 -4.13 8.17 -4.78
CA ARG A 313 -4.34 9.62 -4.91
C ARG A 313 -3.19 10.29 -5.66
N VAL A 314 -1.95 9.92 -5.33
CA VAL A 314 -0.75 10.45 -6.00
C VAL A 314 -0.76 10.09 -7.48
N MET A 315 -1.01 8.83 -7.79
CA MET A 315 -1.15 8.35 -9.16
C MET A 315 -2.25 9.14 -9.88
N TYR A 316 -3.48 9.17 -9.34
CA TYR A 316 -4.62 9.80 -9.99
C TYR A 316 -4.38 11.30 -10.23
N SER A 317 -3.74 11.99 -9.28
CA SER A 317 -3.31 13.37 -9.47
C SER A 317 -2.36 13.53 -10.64
N SER A 318 -1.40 12.61 -10.83
CA SER A 318 -0.49 12.64 -11.98
C SER A 318 -1.23 12.38 -13.30
N TYR A 319 -2.21 11.47 -13.29
CA TYR A 319 -3.09 11.25 -14.44
C TYR A 319 -3.85 12.51 -14.82
N LEU A 320 -4.51 13.18 -13.86
CA LEU A 320 -5.30 14.38 -14.12
C LEU A 320 -4.47 15.46 -14.80
N ARG A 321 -3.23 15.67 -14.34
CA ARG A 321 -2.30 16.63 -14.93
C ARG A 321 -2.03 16.33 -16.40
N HIS A 322 -1.69 15.08 -16.73
CA HIS A 322 -1.30 14.71 -18.09
C HIS A 322 -2.49 14.42 -19.02
N ALA A 323 -3.66 14.08 -18.48
CA ALA A 323 -4.90 13.95 -19.25
C ALA A 323 -5.44 15.33 -19.69
N ALA A 324 -5.15 16.39 -18.92
CA ALA A 324 -5.53 17.76 -19.22
C ALA A 324 -4.65 18.44 -20.29
N GLU A 325 -3.53 17.82 -20.69
CA GLU A 325 -2.67 18.37 -21.74
C GLU A 325 -3.35 18.31 -23.12
N ASP A 326 -3.07 19.33 -23.94
CA ASP A 326 -3.58 19.40 -25.31
C ASP A 326 -3.12 18.20 -26.14
N GLY A 327 -4.07 17.55 -26.82
CA GLY A 327 -3.78 16.36 -27.62
C GLY A 327 -3.52 15.08 -26.81
N SER A 328 -3.67 15.11 -25.48
CA SER A 328 -3.47 13.93 -24.64
C SER A 328 -4.37 12.77 -25.08
N ILE A 329 -3.77 11.59 -25.26
CA ILE A 329 -4.50 10.35 -25.62
C ILE A 329 -5.19 9.71 -24.40
N MET A 330 -4.89 10.16 -23.19
CA MET A 330 -5.48 9.66 -21.95
C MET A 330 -6.88 10.26 -21.78
N LYS A 331 -7.91 9.43 -22.00
CA LYS A 331 -9.31 9.90 -22.02
C LYS A 331 -10.22 9.24 -20.98
N ALA A 332 -9.72 8.22 -20.29
CA ALA A 332 -10.47 7.53 -19.26
C ALA A 332 -9.55 7.05 -18.15
N PHE A 333 -10.10 6.98 -16.93
CA PHE A 333 -9.43 6.44 -15.75
C PHE A 333 -10.41 5.58 -14.98
N THR A 334 -9.96 4.39 -14.57
CA THR A 334 -10.73 3.56 -13.64
C THR A 334 -9.82 2.92 -12.62
N ARG A 335 -10.14 3.14 -11.34
CA ARG A 335 -9.63 2.34 -10.25
C ARG A 335 -10.51 1.09 -10.12
N ILE A 336 -9.93 -0.08 -10.31
CA ILE A 336 -10.59 -1.37 -10.09
C ILE A 336 -10.33 -1.78 -8.64
N LEU A 337 -11.34 -1.64 -7.79
CA LEU A 337 -11.27 -1.99 -6.38
C LEU A 337 -11.69 -3.45 -6.20
N HIS A 338 -10.76 -4.35 -5.88
CA HIS A 338 -11.05 -5.76 -5.63
C HIS A 338 -11.26 -5.99 -4.12
N LYS A 339 -12.39 -5.49 -3.64
CA LYS A 339 -12.78 -5.49 -2.23
C LYS A 339 -14.27 -5.77 -2.12
N GLY A 340 -14.69 -6.53 -1.10
CA GLY A 340 -16.09 -6.82 -0.83
C GLY A 340 -16.91 -5.56 -0.57
N ARG A 341 -16.24 -4.45 -0.20
CA ARG A 341 -16.88 -3.20 0.22
C ARG A 341 -16.28 -1.98 -0.44
N GLU A 342 -17.10 -0.95 -0.52
CA GLU A 342 -16.69 0.40 -0.90
C GLU A 342 -15.69 0.96 0.11
N ASP A 343 -14.78 1.80 -0.36
CA ASP A 343 -13.84 2.53 0.48
C ASP A 343 -14.01 4.04 0.33
N GLU A 344 -13.22 4.78 1.10
CA GLU A 344 -13.21 6.25 1.09
C GLU A 344 -12.89 6.86 -0.28
N LEU A 345 -12.16 6.18 -1.18
CA LEU A 345 -11.76 6.77 -2.45
C LEU A 345 -12.83 6.62 -3.53
N MET A 346 -13.91 5.88 -3.27
CA MET A 346 -15.01 5.71 -4.21
C MET A 346 -15.58 7.05 -4.68
N HIS A 347 -15.56 8.09 -3.82
CA HIS A 347 -16.08 9.42 -4.14
C HIS A 347 -15.03 10.39 -4.73
N GLU A 348 -13.74 10.04 -4.67
CA GLU A 348 -12.63 10.88 -5.11
C GLU A 348 -12.07 10.44 -6.46
N ILE A 349 -11.99 9.12 -6.69
CA ILE A 349 -11.39 8.51 -7.88
C ILE A 349 -12.47 7.69 -8.59
N PRO A 350 -12.64 7.81 -9.92
CA PRO A 350 -13.55 6.95 -10.67
C PRO A 350 -13.23 5.48 -10.39
N THR A 351 -14.13 4.79 -9.68
CA THR A 351 -13.86 3.46 -9.15
C THR A 351 -14.96 2.49 -9.56
N MET A 352 -14.56 1.30 -10.01
CA MET A 352 -15.43 0.15 -10.12
C MET A 352 -14.97 -0.93 -9.15
N ARG A 353 -15.84 -1.27 -8.21
CA ARG A 353 -15.63 -2.30 -7.20
C ARG A 353 -16.01 -3.68 -7.73
N PHE A 354 -15.27 -4.71 -7.35
CA PHE A 354 -15.54 -6.12 -7.60
C PHE A 354 -15.26 -6.92 -6.33
N ASN A 355 -16.03 -7.98 -6.10
CA ASN A 355 -15.82 -8.82 -4.93
C ASN A 355 -14.50 -9.62 -5.11
N PRO A 356 -13.69 -9.77 -4.05
CA PRO A 356 -12.51 -10.60 -4.10
C PRO A 356 -12.89 -12.07 -4.31
N VAL A 357 -12.04 -12.81 -5.01
CA VAL A 357 -12.11 -14.28 -5.11
C VAL A 357 -11.86 -14.87 -3.74
N GLN A 358 -10.87 -14.33 -3.03
CA GLN A 358 -10.51 -14.76 -1.69
C GLN A 358 -11.20 -13.88 -0.64
N ALA A 359 -12.51 -14.10 -0.40
CA ALA A 359 -13.28 -13.33 0.57
C ALA A 359 -12.65 -13.29 1.99
N LYS A 360 -11.92 -14.35 2.36
CA LYS A 360 -11.10 -14.42 3.58
C LYS A 360 -10.03 -13.33 3.69
N CYS A 361 -9.52 -12.88 2.54
CA CYS A 361 -8.45 -11.90 2.42
C CYS A 361 -8.93 -10.46 2.24
N ASP A 362 -10.25 -10.21 2.33
CA ASP A 362 -10.85 -8.88 2.18
C ASP A 362 -10.46 -7.91 3.32
N GLY A 363 -10.10 -8.45 4.49
CA GLY A 363 -9.65 -7.69 5.66
C GLY A 363 -8.14 -7.60 5.79
N TRP A 364 -7.44 -8.73 5.74
CA TRP A 364 -5.99 -8.81 5.85
C TRP A 364 -5.44 -10.14 5.29
N CYS A 365 -4.62 -10.04 4.24
CA CYS A 365 -3.72 -11.09 3.73
C CYS A 365 -2.51 -10.39 3.09
N ASP A 366 -1.40 -11.13 2.94
CA ASP A 366 -0.41 -10.76 1.94
C ASP A 366 -1.08 -10.77 0.56
N TYR A 367 -0.85 -9.70 -0.21
CA TYR A 367 -1.64 -9.26 -1.36
C TYR A 367 -2.08 -10.42 -2.31
N PRO A 368 -3.38 -10.81 -2.32
CA PRO A 368 -3.86 -11.93 -3.13
C PRO A 368 -3.89 -11.55 -4.62
N VAL A 369 -3.06 -12.21 -5.41
CA VAL A 369 -2.83 -11.88 -6.82
C VAL A 369 -4.02 -12.29 -7.69
N ALA A 370 -4.77 -13.35 -7.33
CA ALA A 370 -5.96 -13.76 -8.09
C ALA A 370 -7.11 -12.76 -8.03
N ASP A 371 -7.25 -12.01 -6.94
CA ASP A 371 -8.31 -11.01 -6.80
C ASP A 371 -8.17 -9.91 -7.87
N ARG A 372 -6.92 -9.52 -8.16
CA ARG A 372 -6.59 -8.56 -9.21
C ARG A 372 -7.01 -9.04 -10.60
N SER A 373 -6.53 -10.20 -11.00
CA SER A 373 -6.75 -10.72 -12.35
C SER A 373 -8.24 -10.99 -12.61
N LYS A 374 -8.95 -11.50 -11.60
CA LYS A 374 -10.40 -11.68 -11.67
C LYS A 374 -11.16 -10.36 -11.74
N ALA A 375 -10.76 -9.35 -10.97
CA ALA A 375 -11.45 -8.05 -11.01
C ALA A 375 -11.25 -7.34 -12.37
N VAL A 376 -10.09 -7.48 -13.01
CA VAL A 376 -9.87 -6.99 -14.38
C VAL A 376 -10.74 -7.74 -15.39
N GLU A 377 -10.84 -9.07 -15.28
CA GLU A 377 -11.75 -9.87 -16.10
C GLU A 377 -13.20 -9.38 -15.98
N GLN A 378 -13.69 -9.19 -14.76
CA GLN A 378 -15.05 -8.71 -14.50
C GLN A 378 -15.27 -7.27 -14.96
N TRP A 379 -14.27 -6.41 -14.83
CA TRP A 379 -14.33 -5.03 -15.34
C TRP A 379 -14.51 -4.99 -16.86
N LEU A 380 -13.91 -5.92 -17.61
CA LEU A 380 -14.08 -6.02 -19.05
C LEU A 380 -15.50 -6.42 -19.49
N GLU A 381 -16.30 -6.97 -18.58
CA GLU A 381 -17.72 -7.26 -18.80
C GLU A 381 -18.61 -6.02 -18.67
N THR A 382 -18.03 -4.87 -18.30
CA THR A 382 -18.76 -3.62 -18.06
C THR A 382 -18.59 -2.62 -19.20
N ALA A 383 -19.58 -1.72 -19.36
CA ALA A 383 -19.56 -0.67 -20.37
C ALA A 383 -18.38 0.32 -20.19
N ASP A 384 -17.80 0.43 -18.99
CA ASP A 384 -16.63 1.27 -18.75
C ASP A 384 -15.40 0.78 -19.53
N SER A 385 -15.27 -0.53 -19.73
CA SER A 385 -14.18 -1.09 -20.55
C SER A 385 -14.23 -0.67 -22.02
N GLU A 386 -15.35 -0.12 -22.48
CA GLU A 386 -15.62 0.26 -23.87
C GLU A 386 -15.35 1.73 -24.17
N ARG A 387 -14.68 2.44 -23.26
CA ARG A 387 -14.38 3.87 -23.42
C ARG A 387 -13.24 4.14 -24.40
N CYS A 388 -12.22 3.28 -24.41
CA CYS A 388 -11.08 3.41 -25.30
C CYS A 388 -10.67 2.07 -25.92
N SER A 389 -10.03 2.14 -27.08
CA SER A 389 -9.49 0.96 -27.77
C SER A 389 -8.24 0.38 -27.11
N HIS A 390 -7.58 1.11 -26.20
CA HIS A 390 -6.40 0.63 -25.48
C HIS A 390 -6.55 0.89 -23.99
N VAL A 391 -6.00 -0.04 -23.21
CA VAL A 391 -5.88 0.03 -21.77
C VAL A 391 -4.41 0.09 -21.42
N VAL A 392 -4.03 1.02 -20.54
CA VAL A 392 -2.77 0.92 -19.80
C VAL A 392 -3.07 0.45 -18.38
N MET A 393 -2.54 -0.71 -18.02
CA MET A 393 -2.57 -1.19 -16.64
C MET A 393 -1.40 -0.60 -15.89
N VAL A 394 -1.66 -0.07 -14.70
CA VAL A 394 -0.69 0.58 -13.81
C VAL A 394 -0.90 0.14 -12.36
N GLU A 395 0.14 0.26 -11.54
CA GLU A 395 0.08 0.01 -10.10
C GLU A 395 -0.12 1.32 -9.33
N THR A 396 -0.52 1.21 -8.05
CA THR A 396 -0.75 2.38 -7.20
C THR A 396 0.52 3.19 -6.94
N ASP A 397 1.68 2.53 -6.92
CA ASP A 397 2.99 3.13 -6.70
C ASP A 397 3.62 3.75 -7.96
N HIS A 398 2.95 3.70 -9.11
CA HIS A 398 3.39 4.40 -10.31
C HIS A 398 3.03 5.89 -10.28
N ILE A 399 3.87 6.70 -10.92
CA ILE A 399 3.62 8.12 -11.17
C ILE A 399 3.85 8.38 -12.65
N ILE A 400 2.93 9.10 -13.29
CA ILE A 400 3.11 9.58 -14.65
C ILE A 400 3.93 10.87 -14.57
N VAL A 401 5.14 10.84 -15.14
CA VAL A 401 6.04 12.01 -15.18
C VAL A 401 6.07 12.69 -16.55
N LYS A 402 5.54 12.00 -17.58
CA LYS A 402 5.47 12.47 -18.96
C LYS A 402 4.27 11.85 -19.66
N SER A 403 3.55 12.66 -20.43
CA SER A 403 2.44 12.19 -21.25
C SER A 403 2.90 11.13 -22.26
N PRO A 404 2.15 10.01 -22.40
CA PRO A 404 2.50 8.95 -23.32
C PRO A 404 2.32 9.39 -24.78
N SER A 405 3.25 8.97 -25.65
CA SER A 405 3.14 9.14 -27.10
C SER A 405 1.96 8.32 -27.66
N PRO A 406 1.22 8.81 -28.67
CA PRO A 406 0.22 8.03 -29.41
C PRO A 406 0.74 6.71 -30.01
N GLU A 407 2.05 6.60 -30.22
CA GLU A 407 2.72 5.38 -30.69
C GLU A 407 2.59 4.21 -29.70
N ILE A 408 2.23 4.50 -28.43
CA ILE A 408 1.97 3.47 -27.43
C ILE A 408 0.73 2.61 -27.77
N LEU A 409 -0.15 3.11 -28.64
CA LEU A 409 -1.40 2.48 -29.07
C LEU A 409 -1.16 1.46 -30.18
N MET A 410 -0.55 0.33 -29.81
CA MET A 410 -0.15 -0.74 -30.72
C MET A 410 -1.33 -1.40 -31.44
N PRO A 411 -1.15 -1.89 -32.68
CA PRO A 411 -2.19 -2.66 -33.38
C PRO A 411 -2.62 -3.91 -32.61
N ARG A 412 -3.82 -4.41 -32.93
CA ARG A 412 -4.32 -5.68 -32.37
C ARG A 412 -3.34 -6.83 -32.59
N GLY A 413 -3.24 -7.71 -31.60
CA GLY A 413 -2.27 -8.79 -31.53
C GLY A 413 -0.88 -8.35 -31.03
N GLN A 414 -0.68 -7.07 -30.76
CA GLN A 414 0.55 -6.53 -30.16
C GLN A 414 0.22 -5.81 -28.85
N ALA A 415 1.16 -5.90 -27.92
CA ALA A 415 1.09 -5.25 -26.62
C ALA A 415 2.48 -4.77 -26.24
N MET A 416 2.54 -3.80 -25.33
CA MET A 416 3.79 -3.38 -24.70
C MET A 416 3.74 -3.67 -23.21
N GLY A 417 4.85 -4.13 -22.67
CA GLY A 417 5.02 -4.38 -21.25
C GLY A 417 6.41 -3.94 -20.83
N PHE A 418 6.52 -3.41 -19.62
CA PHE A 418 7.81 -3.06 -19.06
C PHE A 418 8.59 -4.31 -18.67
N LYS A 419 9.89 -4.31 -19.00
CA LYS A 419 10.79 -5.41 -18.69
C LYS A 419 11.30 -5.29 -17.25
N PHE A 420 10.94 -6.25 -16.42
CA PHE A 420 11.48 -6.39 -15.06
C PHE A 420 12.66 -7.38 -15.07
N GLY A 421 13.89 -6.87 -15.13
CA GLY A 421 15.09 -7.70 -15.24
C GLY A 421 15.28 -8.73 -14.12
N TYR A 422 14.71 -8.47 -12.94
CA TYR A 422 14.75 -9.39 -11.79
C TYR A 422 13.75 -10.55 -11.89
N MET A 423 12.74 -10.47 -12.77
CA MET A 423 11.77 -11.54 -12.92
C MET A 423 12.40 -12.74 -13.64
N ASN A 424 12.29 -13.92 -13.04
CA ASN A 424 12.83 -15.16 -13.61
C ASN A 424 11.72 -16.05 -14.20
N PRO A 425 11.46 -15.98 -15.51
CA PRO A 425 10.49 -16.84 -16.19
C PRO A 425 11.02 -18.27 -16.42
N GLN A 426 12.13 -18.69 -15.80
CA GLN A 426 12.63 -20.07 -15.92
C GLN A 426 12.35 -20.91 -14.67
N GLN A 427 11.57 -20.39 -13.71
CA GLN A 427 11.18 -21.16 -12.54
C GLN A 427 10.46 -22.48 -12.93
N PRO A 428 10.89 -23.64 -12.39
CA PRO A 428 10.38 -24.94 -12.82
C PRO A 428 8.86 -25.11 -12.71
N ARG A 429 8.23 -24.48 -11.70
CA ARG A 429 6.78 -24.54 -11.50
C ARG A 429 6.02 -23.83 -12.62
N LEU A 430 6.46 -22.63 -13.01
CA LEU A 430 5.85 -21.86 -14.10
C LEU A 430 6.10 -22.51 -15.46
N LYS A 431 7.32 -23.03 -15.68
CA LYS A 431 7.72 -23.68 -16.94
C LYS A 431 6.83 -24.87 -17.32
N LYS A 432 6.26 -25.58 -16.34
CA LYS A 432 5.30 -26.69 -16.59
C LYS A 432 4.01 -26.23 -17.27
N MET A 433 3.57 -24.99 -17.00
CA MET A 433 2.34 -24.43 -17.57
C MET A 433 2.56 -23.83 -18.96
N TYR A 434 3.82 -23.61 -19.39
CA TYR A 434 4.11 -22.90 -20.64
C TYR A 434 3.48 -23.50 -21.89
N PRO A 435 3.41 -24.83 -22.08
CA PRO A 435 2.79 -25.41 -23.27
C PRO A 435 1.30 -25.06 -23.45
N GLU A 436 0.59 -24.74 -22.37
CA GLU A 436 -0.84 -24.38 -22.42
C GLU A 436 -1.05 -22.92 -22.89
N TYR A 437 -0.12 -22.02 -22.54
CA TYR A 437 -0.26 -20.57 -22.76
C TYR A 437 0.68 -20.02 -23.85
N PHE A 438 1.74 -20.75 -24.20
CA PHE A 438 2.76 -20.35 -25.17
C PHE A 438 2.94 -21.43 -26.25
N ALA A 439 2.54 -21.08 -27.47
CA ALA A 439 2.78 -21.90 -28.66
C ALA A 439 4.21 -21.73 -29.21
N ASP A 440 4.62 -22.66 -30.07
CA ASP A 440 5.78 -22.54 -30.97
C ASP A 440 7.15 -22.31 -30.29
N GLY A 441 7.33 -22.81 -29.06
CA GLY A 441 8.58 -22.67 -28.33
C GLY A 441 8.91 -21.24 -27.87
N LYS A 442 7.91 -20.33 -27.92
CA LYS A 442 8.04 -18.98 -27.36
C LYS A 442 8.26 -19.05 -25.85
N LYS A 443 9.11 -18.17 -25.34
CA LYS A 443 9.42 -18.06 -23.91
C LYS A 443 8.69 -16.86 -23.31
N MET A 444 8.24 -16.99 -22.07
CA MET A 444 7.67 -15.88 -21.32
C MET A 444 8.73 -14.78 -21.15
N PRO A 445 8.45 -13.53 -21.55
CA PRO A 445 9.34 -12.42 -21.29
C PRO A 445 9.35 -12.07 -19.80
N PRO A 446 10.44 -11.48 -19.26
CA PRO A 446 10.49 -11.04 -17.87
C PRO A 446 9.71 -9.71 -17.73
N THR A 447 8.37 -9.82 -17.76
CA THR A 447 7.40 -8.71 -17.67
C THR A 447 6.32 -9.06 -16.65
N GLY A 448 5.72 -8.03 -16.06
CA GLY A 448 4.55 -8.15 -15.19
C GLY A 448 3.26 -7.72 -15.90
N ASN A 449 2.16 -7.66 -15.14
CA ASN A 449 0.87 -7.12 -15.61
C ASN A 449 0.90 -5.59 -15.79
N ALA A 450 1.79 -4.88 -15.07
CA ALA A 450 1.89 -3.44 -15.11
C ALA A 450 3.35 -2.97 -14.98
N PRO A 451 3.74 -1.82 -15.58
CA PRO A 451 2.94 -1.10 -16.56
C PRO A 451 2.89 -1.86 -17.89
N SER A 452 1.70 -2.00 -18.45
CA SER A 452 1.50 -2.63 -19.75
C SER A 452 0.38 -1.95 -20.53
N VAL A 453 0.51 -1.93 -21.86
CA VAL A 453 -0.48 -1.37 -22.79
C VAL A 453 -0.94 -2.44 -23.74
N VAL A 454 -2.26 -2.61 -23.83
CA VAL A 454 -2.90 -3.65 -24.63
C VAL A 454 -4.18 -3.12 -25.27
N ASN A 455 -4.48 -3.59 -26.47
CA ASN A 455 -5.75 -3.29 -27.10
C ASN A 455 -6.90 -3.94 -26.30
N THR A 456 -7.97 -3.20 -26.03
CA THR A 456 -9.12 -3.66 -25.23
C THR A 456 -9.72 -4.95 -25.77
N VAL A 457 -9.80 -5.12 -27.09
CA VAL A 457 -10.36 -6.34 -27.71
C VAL A 457 -9.46 -7.55 -27.49
N ASP A 458 -8.14 -7.36 -27.45
CA ASP A 458 -7.22 -8.45 -27.12
C ASP A 458 -7.23 -8.73 -25.62
N LEU A 459 -7.30 -7.69 -24.78
CA LEU A 459 -7.41 -7.84 -23.34
C LEU A 459 -8.64 -8.66 -22.93
N ARG A 460 -9.78 -8.52 -23.62
CA ARG A 460 -10.97 -9.38 -23.41
C ARG A 460 -10.72 -10.86 -23.63
N LYS A 461 -9.77 -11.22 -24.50
CA LYS A 461 -9.38 -12.62 -24.73
C LYS A 461 -8.35 -13.08 -23.70
N ILE A 462 -7.45 -12.19 -23.31
CA ILE A 462 -6.31 -12.48 -22.43
C ILE A 462 -6.75 -12.55 -20.96
N ALA A 463 -7.59 -11.62 -20.50
CA ALA A 463 -7.94 -11.50 -19.09
C ALA A 463 -8.59 -12.74 -18.47
N PRO A 464 -9.54 -13.45 -19.14
CA PRO A 464 -10.08 -14.70 -18.60
C PRO A 464 -9.01 -15.80 -18.47
N LEU A 465 -8.07 -15.88 -19.40
CA LEU A 465 -6.94 -16.82 -19.35
C LEU A 465 -5.99 -16.45 -18.22
N TRP A 466 -5.72 -15.15 -18.04
CA TRP A 466 -4.90 -14.63 -16.94
C TRP A 466 -5.54 -14.91 -15.57
N ALA A 467 -6.83 -14.65 -15.42
CA ALA A 467 -7.56 -14.93 -14.18
C ALA A 467 -7.52 -16.42 -13.81
N ARG A 468 -7.75 -17.30 -14.79
CA ARG A 468 -7.60 -18.76 -14.61
C ARG A 468 -6.18 -19.14 -14.20
N PHE A 469 -5.18 -18.68 -14.95
CA PHE A 469 -3.77 -18.99 -14.69
C PHE A 469 -3.34 -18.62 -13.27
N VAL A 470 -3.67 -17.40 -12.83
CA VAL A 470 -3.32 -16.96 -11.47
C VAL A 470 -4.06 -17.77 -10.42
N ASN A 471 -5.36 -18.01 -10.60
CA ASN A 471 -6.15 -18.81 -9.65
C ASN A 471 -5.65 -20.26 -9.51
N GLU A 472 -5.04 -20.83 -10.56
CA GLU A 472 -4.44 -22.18 -10.52
C GLU A 472 -3.02 -22.19 -9.92
N THR A 473 -2.29 -21.08 -10.01
CA THR A 473 -0.87 -20.99 -9.62
C THR A 473 -0.66 -20.34 -8.26
N GLU A 474 -1.60 -19.52 -7.79
CA GLU A 474 -1.66 -19.00 -6.43
C GLU A 474 -2.03 -20.15 -5.49
N SER A 475 -1.03 -20.68 -4.79
CA SER A 475 -1.27 -21.60 -3.66
C SER A 475 -1.58 -20.78 -2.40
N PRO A 476 -2.54 -21.20 -1.56
CA PRO A 476 -2.61 -20.70 -0.18
C PRO A 476 -1.35 -21.02 0.61
#